data_AF-A0A834M9U2-F1
#
_entry.id   AF-A0A834M9U2-F1
#
_cell.length_a   1.000
_cell.length_b   1.000
_cell.length_c   1.000
_cell.angle_alpha   90.00
_cell.angle_beta   90.00
_cell.angle_gamma   90.00
#
_symmetry.space_group_name_H-M   'P 1'
#
loop_
_entity.id
_entity.type
_entity.pdbx_description
1 polymer ?
#
loop_
_entity_poly.entity_id
_entity_poly.type
_entity_poly.pdbx_seq_one_letter_code
_entity_poly.pdbx_strand_id
1 'polypeptide(L)'
;MQHYRTVMFMVLLGLPTWCFAQLLSWNDPIPDALAPFANNVQLVAKLANQDILIYSHPVQKLQFNSKKGLRKYNQAQFSSAALVVTATPQQIHDVLKNYSGYVGLFPTLKKAKIIESKDNMSQVKYRIRIPTPIKILNFNEDIIIQHQLTENSLSSLIVDAPIS
;
A
#
# COMPACT_ATOMS: atom_id res chain seq x y z
N MET A 1 0.47 -40.72 61.49
CA MET A 1 1.23 -40.88 60.24
C MET A 1 0.85 -39.74 59.31
N GLN A 2 1.80 -38.83 59.09
CA GLN A 2 1.59 -37.57 58.37
C GLN A 2 1.52 -37.79 56.85
N HIS A 3 0.70 -36.94 56.24
CA HIS A 3 0.47 -36.69 54.83
C HIS A 3 1.71 -36.64 53.94
N TYR A 4 1.55 -36.91 52.64
CA TYR A 4 1.74 -35.91 51.57
C TYR A 4 1.32 -36.53 50.21
N ARG A 5 0.18 -36.08 49.67
CA ARG A 5 -0.20 -36.29 48.26
C ARG A 5 0.51 -35.21 47.45
N THR A 6 1.53 -35.58 46.69
CA THR A 6 2.19 -34.67 45.73
C THR A 6 1.22 -34.34 44.60
N VAL A 7 0.64 -33.14 44.63
CA VAL A 7 -0.12 -32.58 43.50
C VAL A 7 0.87 -31.82 42.63
N MET A 8 1.19 -32.37 41.45
CA MET A 8 2.03 -31.73 40.45
C MET A 8 1.19 -30.70 39.69
N PHE A 9 1.37 -29.42 40.02
CA PHE A 9 0.82 -28.30 39.25
C PHE A 9 1.63 -28.13 37.97
N MET A 10 1.04 -28.50 36.82
CA MET A 10 1.61 -28.22 35.50
C MET A 10 1.26 -26.78 35.12
N VAL A 11 2.25 -25.88 35.19
CA VAL A 11 2.12 -24.49 34.74
C VAL A 11 2.18 -24.49 33.21
N LEU A 12 1.02 -24.30 32.56
CA LEU A 12 0.93 -23.94 31.15
C LEU A 12 1.42 -22.49 31.00
N LEU A 13 2.71 -22.33 30.71
CA LEU A 13 3.27 -21.05 30.27
C LEU A 13 2.65 -20.70 28.91
N GLY A 14 1.76 -19.71 28.91
CA GLY A 14 1.18 -19.16 27.68
C GLY A 14 2.28 -18.65 26.78
N LEU A 15 2.52 -19.35 25.66
CA LEU A 15 3.41 -18.89 24.61
C LEU A 15 2.87 -17.53 24.11
N PRO A 16 3.69 -16.46 24.08
CA PRO A 16 3.25 -15.22 23.45
C PRO A 16 2.99 -15.54 21.97
N THR A 17 1.75 -15.42 21.54
CA THR A 17 1.42 -15.45 20.11
C THR A 17 2.00 -14.18 19.50
N TRP A 18 3.24 -14.25 19.01
CA TRP A 18 3.81 -13.20 18.18
C TRP A 18 3.00 -13.14 16.88
N CYS A 19 2.01 -12.25 16.85
CA CYS A 19 1.28 -11.91 15.65
C CYS A 19 2.17 -10.97 14.83
N PHE A 20 3.07 -11.55 14.02
CA PHE A 20 3.78 -10.77 13.00
C PHE A 20 2.81 -10.43 11.88
N ALA A 21 2.83 -9.17 11.44
CA ALA A 21 2.10 -8.76 10.26
C ALA A 21 2.75 -9.44 9.04
N GLN A 22 2.12 -10.50 8.53
CA GLN A 22 2.69 -11.25 7.41
C GLN A 22 2.61 -10.43 6.12
N LEU A 23 3.74 -10.27 5.43
CA LEU A 23 3.78 -9.69 4.09
C LEU A 23 3.02 -10.60 3.12
N LEU A 24 2.06 -10.02 2.39
CA LEU A 24 1.28 -10.73 1.39
C LEU A 24 2.11 -10.85 0.11
N SER A 25 2.19 -12.05 -0.47
CA SER A 25 2.66 -12.20 -1.84
C SER A 25 1.52 -11.79 -2.78
N TRP A 26 1.75 -10.78 -3.64
CA TRP A 26 0.80 -10.37 -4.65
C TRP A 26 1.52 -10.03 -5.96
N ASN A 27 0.80 -10.16 -7.06
CA ASN A 27 1.22 -9.65 -8.37
C ASN A 27 0.32 -8.47 -8.71
N ASP A 28 0.90 -7.33 -9.07
CA ASP A 28 0.15 -6.13 -9.42
C ASP A 28 -0.58 -6.35 -10.76
N PRO A 29 -1.92 -6.36 -10.78
CA PRO A 29 -2.69 -6.63 -11.99
C PRO A 29 -3.07 -5.35 -12.75
N ILE A 30 -2.57 -4.19 -12.31
CA ILE A 30 -2.78 -2.88 -12.93
C ILE A 30 -2.04 -2.85 -14.29
N PRO A 31 -2.63 -2.26 -15.35
CA PRO A 31 -1.98 -2.19 -16.65
C PRO A 31 -0.77 -1.25 -16.60
N ASP A 32 0.26 -1.54 -17.40
CA ASP A 32 1.42 -0.66 -17.55
C ASP A 32 0.98 0.70 -18.11
N ALA A 33 1.35 1.78 -17.40
CA ALA A 33 1.09 3.15 -17.82
C ALA A 33 1.64 3.44 -19.23
N LEU A 34 2.76 2.84 -19.61
CA LEU A 34 3.38 3.10 -20.92
C LEU A 34 2.78 2.24 -22.05
N ALA A 35 1.91 1.27 -21.75
CA ALA A 35 1.34 0.36 -22.74
C ALA A 35 0.63 1.08 -23.92
N PRO A 36 -0.18 2.14 -23.71
CA PRO A 36 -0.82 2.87 -24.81
C PRO A 36 0.17 3.58 -25.75
N PHE A 37 1.42 3.74 -25.34
CA PHE A 37 2.47 4.44 -26.06
C PHE A 37 3.58 3.50 -26.54
N ALA A 38 3.27 2.21 -26.70
CA ALA A 38 4.23 1.17 -27.09
C ALA A 38 5.48 1.14 -26.19
N ASN A 39 5.31 1.39 -24.89
CA ASN A 39 6.37 1.46 -23.89
C ASN A 39 7.43 2.56 -24.13
N ASN A 40 7.06 3.63 -24.87
CA ASN A 40 7.97 4.73 -25.20
C ASN A 40 7.88 5.88 -24.19
N VAL A 41 8.81 5.91 -23.23
CA VAL A 41 8.89 6.95 -22.19
C VAL A 41 9.13 8.34 -22.79
N GLN A 42 9.95 8.45 -23.85
CA GLN A 42 10.28 9.74 -24.46
C GLN A 42 9.07 10.35 -25.15
N LEU A 43 8.21 9.52 -25.77
CA LEU A 43 6.95 9.97 -26.35
C LEU A 43 6.01 10.49 -25.25
N VAL A 44 5.87 9.76 -24.14
CA VAL A 44 5.04 10.19 -23.00
C VAL A 44 5.56 11.50 -22.42
N ALA A 45 6.87 11.64 -22.23
CA ALA A 45 7.49 12.86 -21.75
C ALA A 45 7.26 14.05 -22.70
N LYS A 46 7.35 13.81 -24.02
CA LYS A 46 7.06 14.84 -25.03
C LYS A 46 5.58 15.26 -25.03
N LEU A 47 4.67 14.32 -24.84
CA LEU A 47 3.22 14.59 -24.78
C LEU A 47 2.82 15.33 -23.50
N ALA A 48 3.42 14.97 -22.36
CA ALA A 48 3.22 15.69 -21.10
C ALA A 48 3.85 17.09 -21.15
N ASN A 49 5.05 17.22 -21.71
CA ASN A 49 5.79 18.48 -21.80
C ASN A 49 5.87 19.21 -20.43
N GLN A 50 5.20 20.36 -20.29
CA GLN A 50 5.13 21.15 -19.05
C GLN A 50 3.81 20.96 -18.30
N ASP A 51 2.92 20.12 -18.83
CA ASP A 51 1.59 19.84 -18.31
C ASP A 51 1.50 18.42 -17.73
N ILE A 52 0.33 18.09 -17.17
CA ILE A 52 -0.01 16.72 -16.76
C ILE A 52 -0.78 16.06 -17.90
N LEU A 53 -0.22 15.00 -18.47
CA LEU A 53 -0.92 14.15 -19.42
C LEU A 53 -1.78 13.13 -18.67
N ILE A 54 -3.09 13.13 -18.88
CA ILE A 54 -4.03 12.16 -18.29
C ILE A 54 -4.67 11.35 -19.41
N TYR A 55 -4.70 10.03 -19.27
CA TYR A 55 -5.32 9.12 -20.24
C TYR A 55 -5.92 7.90 -19.56
N SER A 56 -6.91 7.30 -20.21
CA SER A 56 -7.61 6.10 -19.74
C SER A 56 -7.09 4.86 -20.45
N HIS A 57 -7.09 3.75 -19.73
CA HIS A 57 -6.79 2.43 -20.27
C HIS A 57 -8.08 1.74 -20.76
N PRO A 58 -7.98 0.76 -21.67
CA PRO A 58 -9.09 -0.10 -22.00
C PRO A 58 -9.68 -0.78 -20.76
N VAL A 59 -11.02 -0.92 -20.75
CA VAL A 59 -11.72 -1.68 -19.70
C VAL A 59 -11.23 -3.13 -19.73
N GLN A 60 -10.82 -3.65 -18.57
CA GLN A 60 -10.32 -5.02 -18.47
C GLN A 60 -10.97 -5.80 -17.34
N LYS A 61 -10.93 -7.13 -17.47
CA LYS A 61 -11.32 -8.06 -16.42
C LYS A 61 -10.17 -8.20 -15.44
N LEU A 62 -10.47 -8.07 -14.16
CA LEU A 62 -9.49 -8.13 -13.08
C LEU A 62 -9.85 -9.26 -12.11
N GLN A 63 -8.86 -10.02 -11.67
CA GLN A 63 -9.00 -10.98 -10.58
C GLN A 63 -7.79 -10.90 -9.64
N PHE A 64 -8.04 -10.91 -8.34
CA PHE A 64 -6.98 -10.95 -7.33
C PHE A 64 -7.46 -11.61 -6.04
N ASN A 65 -6.53 -12.17 -5.28
CA ASN A 65 -6.83 -12.79 -3.99
C ASN A 65 -6.84 -11.71 -2.89
N SER A 66 -7.95 -11.59 -2.17
CA SER A 66 -8.06 -10.78 -0.96
C SER A 66 -8.11 -11.68 0.29
N LYS A 67 -7.93 -11.12 1.49
CA LYS A 67 -8.15 -11.85 2.75
C LYS A 67 -9.56 -12.46 2.86
N LYS A 68 -10.55 -11.84 2.20
CA LYS A 68 -11.96 -12.29 2.12
C LYS A 68 -12.21 -13.28 0.96
N GLY A 69 -11.16 -13.76 0.27
CA GLY A 69 -11.24 -14.67 -0.89
C GLY A 69 -10.96 -14.01 -2.24
N LEU A 70 -11.13 -14.77 -3.32
CA LEU A 70 -10.92 -14.31 -4.70
C LEU A 70 -11.94 -13.21 -5.08
N ARG A 71 -11.44 -12.04 -5.48
CA ARG A 71 -12.23 -10.93 -6.01
C ARG A 71 -12.15 -10.92 -7.53
N LYS A 72 -13.29 -10.74 -8.19
CA LYS A 72 -13.42 -10.63 -9.65
C LYS A 72 -14.16 -9.37 -10.01
N TYR A 73 -13.61 -8.59 -10.94
CA TYR A 73 -14.22 -7.39 -11.49
C TYR A 73 -14.26 -7.53 -13.01
N ASN A 74 -15.46 -7.46 -13.59
CA ASN A 74 -15.63 -7.63 -15.04
C ASN A 74 -15.41 -6.34 -15.84
N GLN A 75 -15.41 -5.19 -15.17
CA GLN A 75 -15.32 -3.86 -15.77
C GLN A 75 -14.39 -2.96 -14.94
N ALA A 76 -13.13 -3.36 -14.78
CA ALA A 76 -12.15 -2.52 -14.12
C ALA A 76 -11.70 -1.42 -15.09
N GLN A 77 -11.74 -0.17 -14.61
CA GLN A 77 -11.28 1.01 -15.35
C GLN A 77 -10.02 1.55 -14.67
N PHE A 78 -9.01 1.86 -15.48
CA PHE A 78 -7.77 2.44 -15.01
C PHE A 78 -7.50 3.74 -15.76
N SER A 79 -6.90 4.70 -15.07
CA SER A 79 -6.38 5.92 -15.68
C SER A 79 -4.98 6.14 -15.17
N SER A 80 -4.13 6.68 -16.04
CA SER A 80 -2.77 7.04 -15.72
C SER A 80 -2.55 8.52 -15.95
N ALA A 81 -1.64 9.08 -15.18
CA ALA A 81 -1.15 10.43 -15.35
C ALA A 81 0.37 10.39 -15.52
N ALA A 82 0.90 11.26 -16.38
CA ALA A 82 2.32 11.45 -16.56
C ALA A 82 2.66 12.94 -16.44
N LEU A 83 3.78 13.23 -15.80
CA LEU A 83 4.33 14.57 -15.65
C LEU A 83 5.85 14.51 -15.70
N VAL A 84 6.48 15.54 -16.24
CA VAL A 84 7.95 15.65 -16.29
C VAL A 84 8.42 16.48 -15.09
N VAL A 85 9.34 15.92 -14.30
CA VAL A 85 9.93 16.58 -13.14
C VAL A 85 11.40 16.91 -13.37
N THR A 86 11.87 17.99 -12.78
CA THR A 86 13.30 18.32 -12.72
C THR A 86 13.94 17.60 -11.52
N ALA A 87 14.11 16.29 -11.65
CA ALA A 87 14.76 15.44 -10.64
C ALA A 87 15.48 14.27 -11.31
N THR A 88 16.50 13.74 -10.64
CA THR A 88 17.18 12.52 -11.09
C THR A 88 16.37 11.27 -10.73
N PRO A 89 16.54 10.14 -11.44
CA PRO A 89 15.89 8.88 -11.06
C PRO A 89 16.16 8.47 -9.61
N GLN A 90 17.38 8.69 -9.12
CA GLN A 90 17.74 8.42 -7.72
C GLN A 90 16.95 9.27 -6.74
N GLN A 91 16.77 10.56 -7.01
CA GLN A 91 15.97 11.45 -6.16
C GLN A 91 14.51 10.98 -6.11
N ILE A 92 13.95 10.54 -7.24
CA ILE A 92 12.60 9.98 -7.29
C ILE A 92 12.52 8.68 -6.49
N HIS A 93 13.47 7.77 -6.67
CA HIS A 93 13.54 6.54 -5.90
C HIS A 93 13.64 6.79 -4.37
N ASP A 94 14.46 7.74 -3.95
CA ASP A 94 14.62 8.11 -2.53
C ASP A 94 13.32 8.69 -1.94
N VAL A 95 12.59 9.49 -2.72
CA VAL A 95 11.25 9.97 -2.34
C VAL A 95 10.27 8.80 -2.22
N LEU A 96 10.24 7.89 -3.20
CA LEU A 96 9.34 6.73 -3.20
C LEU A 96 9.59 5.76 -2.04
N LYS A 97 10.83 5.67 -1.55
CA LYS A 97 11.20 4.85 -0.39
C LYS A 97 10.91 5.53 0.95
N ASN A 98 10.79 6.86 0.99
CA ASN A 98 10.59 7.63 2.22
C ASN A 98 9.11 7.80 2.59
N TYR A 99 8.46 6.71 3.02
CA TYR A 99 7.04 6.70 3.38
C TYR A 99 6.67 7.72 4.47
N SER A 100 7.57 8.01 5.41
CA SER A 100 7.36 9.04 6.44
C SER A 100 7.22 10.44 5.85
N GLY A 101 7.94 10.72 4.76
CA GLY A 101 7.90 11.99 4.03
C GLY A 101 6.54 12.28 3.39
N TYR A 102 5.72 11.26 3.12
CA TYR A 102 4.41 11.42 2.49
C TYR A 102 3.43 12.25 3.33
N VAL A 103 3.63 12.33 4.65
CA VAL A 103 2.84 13.19 5.54
C VAL A 103 2.94 14.67 5.14
N GLY A 104 4.07 15.10 4.58
CA GLY A 104 4.25 16.46 4.06
C GLY A 104 3.60 16.70 2.69
N LEU A 105 3.29 15.62 1.95
CA LEU A 105 2.74 15.69 0.59
C LEU A 105 1.21 15.59 0.56
N PHE A 106 0.61 14.87 1.51
CA PHE A 106 -0.83 14.61 1.52
C PHE A 106 -1.50 15.22 2.75
N PRO A 107 -2.32 16.28 2.61
CA PRO A 107 -2.93 17.00 3.74
C PRO A 107 -3.79 16.12 4.66
N THR A 108 -4.40 15.06 4.12
CA THR A 108 -5.23 14.11 4.87
C THR A 108 -4.39 13.08 5.63
N LEU A 109 -3.13 12.88 5.27
CA LEU A 109 -2.24 11.93 5.93
C LEU A 109 -1.57 12.59 7.14
N LYS A 110 -1.69 11.99 8.33
CA LYS A 110 -1.17 12.56 9.59
C LYS A 110 0.02 11.82 10.15
N LYS A 111 0.13 10.52 9.88
CA LYS A 111 1.25 9.68 10.29
C LYS A 111 1.47 8.58 9.27
N ALA A 112 2.72 8.20 9.10
CA ALA A 112 3.13 6.99 8.40
C ALA A 112 4.15 6.27 9.27
N LYS A 113 3.98 4.97 9.49
CA LYS A 113 4.90 4.14 10.27
C LYS A 113 5.08 2.79 9.59
N ILE A 114 6.31 2.46 9.23
CA ILE A 114 6.65 1.11 8.77
C ILE A 114 6.42 0.14 9.93
N ILE A 115 5.64 -0.92 9.68
CA ILE A 115 5.32 -1.96 10.68
C ILE A 115 5.99 -3.29 10.37
N GLU A 116 6.34 -3.54 9.11
CA GLU A 116 7.08 -4.72 8.65
C GLU A 116 7.82 -4.37 7.35
N SER A 117 8.99 -4.95 7.12
CA SER A 117 9.74 -4.74 5.88
C SER A 117 10.63 -5.93 5.58
N LYS A 118 10.61 -6.38 4.33
CA LYS A 118 11.49 -7.43 3.82
C LYS A 118 11.82 -7.19 2.36
N ASP A 119 13.10 -7.24 2.04
CA ASP A 119 13.62 -6.99 0.69
C ASP A 119 13.08 -5.67 0.12
N ASN A 120 12.31 -5.73 -0.95
CA ASN A 120 11.71 -4.57 -1.61
C ASN A 120 10.24 -4.32 -1.22
N MET A 121 9.74 -5.04 -0.21
CA MET A 121 8.38 -4.90 0.30
C MET A 121 8.35 -4.27 1.69
N SER A 122 7.37 -3.40 1.94
CA SER A 122 7.14 -2.82 3.26
C SER A 122 5.65 -2.69 3.54
N GLN A 123 5.19 -3.08 4.73
CA GLN A 123 3.88 -2.69 5.23
C GLN A 123 3.99 -1.41 6.06
N VAL A 124 3.14 -0.46 5.74
CA VAL A 124 3.11 0.87 6.37
C VAL A 124 1.71 1.11 6.91
N LYS A 125 1.67 1.46 8.19
CA LYS A 125 0.47 1.92 8.86
C LYS A 125 0.36 3.44 8.68
N TYR A 126 -0.66 3.86 7.94
CA TYR A 126 -0.98 5.25 7.68
C TYR A 126 -2.16 5.70 8.54
N ARG A 127 -2.05 6.87 9.18
CA ARG A 127 -3.18 7.52 9.86
C ARG A 127 -3.76 8.60 8.98
N ILE A 128 -5.02 8.46 8.58
CA ILE A 128 -5.72 9.39 7.71
C ILE A 128 -6.74 10.17 8.54
N ARG A 129 -6.79 11.49 8.35
CA ARG A 129 -7.79 12.39 8.93
C ARG A 129 -8.47 13.18 7.84
N ILE A 130 -9.76 12.93 7.64
CA ILE A 130 -10.60 13.70 6.71
C ILE A 130 -11.58 14.51 7.57
N PRO A 131 -11.40 15.84 7.66
CA PRO A 131 -12.35 16.68 8.37
C PRO A 131 -13.67 16.71 7.58
N THR A 132 -14.78 16.54 8.29
CA THR A 132 -16.12 16.71 7.71
C THR A 132 -16.81 17.91 8.37
N PRO A 133 -17.78 18.55 7.68
CA PRO A 133 -18.51 19.70 8.24
C PRO A 133 -19.17 19.37 9.58
N ILE A 134 -19.67 18.14 9.72
CA ILE A 134 -20.27 17.63 10.95
C ILE A 134 -19.19 16.87 11.73
N LYS A 135 -18.61 17.47 12.77
CA LYS A 135 -17.42 16.94 13.49
C LYS A 135 -17.50 15.48 13.96
N ILE A 136 -18.70 14.97 14.28
CA ILE A 136 -18.86 13.57 14.71
C ILE A 136 -18.61 12.57 13.58
N LEU A 137 -18.69 13.02 12.32
CA LEU A 137 -18.42 12.23 11.13
C LEU A 137 -16.98 12.37 10.63
N ASN A 138 -16.07 12.89 11.46
CA ASN A 138 -14.67 12.99 11.08
C ASN A 138 -14.10 11.59 10.90
N PHE A 139 -13.51 11.32 9.74
CA PHE A 139 -12.78 10.07 9.54
C PHE A 139 -11.41 10.22 10.18
N ASN A 140 -11.07 9.30 11.08
CA ASN A 140 -9.76 9.24 11.74
C ASN A 140 -9.34 7.77 11.82
N GLU A 141 -8.82 7.28 10.71
CA GLU A 141 -8.64 5.86 10.47
C GLU A 141 -7.18 5.50 10.35
N ASP A 142 -6.85 4.30 10.81
CA ASP A 142 -5.58 3.66 10.52
C ASP A 142 -5.78 2.68 9.35
N ILE A 143 -4.98 2.82 8.30
CA ILE A 143 -4.98 1.93 7.12
C ILE A 143 -3.60 1.27 7.04
N ILE A 144 -3.57 -0.03 6.73
CA ILE A 144 -2.32 -0.75 6.44
C ILE A 144 -2.21 -0.91 4.93
N ILE A 145 -1.13 -0.39 4.36
CA ILE A 145 -0.80 -0.52 2.94
C ILE A 145 0.52 -1.26 2.83
N GLN A 146 0.59 -2.25 1.94
CA GLN A 146 1.85 -2.89 1.56
C GLN A 146 2.35 -2.26 0.27
N HIS A 147 3.60 -1.84 0.29
CA HIS A 147 4.31 -1.28 -0.85
C HIS A 147 5.31 -2.30 -1.37
N GLN A 148 5.50 -2.33 -2.68
CA GLN A 148 6.55 -3.06 -3.36
C GLN A 148 7.30 -2.08 -4.26
N LEU A 149 8.53 -1.78 -3.88
CA LEU A 149 9.41 -0.87 -4.60
C LEU A 149 10.23 -1.66 -5.62
N THR A 150 10.31 -1.20 -6.85
CA THR A 150 11.30 -1.68 -7.83
C THR A 150 12.24 -0.52 -8.16
N GLU A 151 13.15 -0.72 -9.11
CA GLU A 151 14.11 0.33 -9.51
C GLU A 151 13.43 1.66 -9.86
N ASN A 152 12.29 1.61 -10.55
CA ASN A 152 11.63 2.79 -11.11
C ASN A 152 10.12 2.84 -10.84
N SER A 153 9.59 2.00 -9.94
CA SER A 153 8.15 1.92 -9.67
C SER A 153 7.85 1.61 -8.21
N LEU A 154 6.68 2.05 -7.75
CA LEU A 154 6.11 1.73 -6.44
C LEU A 154 4.68 1.20 -6.61
N SER A 155 4.52 -0.10 -6.45
CA SER A 155 3.19 -0.73 -6.40
C SER A 155 2.67 -0.74 -4.97
N SER A 156 1.36 -0.59 -4.80
CA SER A 156 0.74 -0.48 -3.46
C SER A 156 -0.55 -1.28 -3.37
N LEU A 157 -0.72 -2.02 -2.27
CA LEU A 157 -1.90 -2.82 -1.97
C LEU A 157 -2.45 -2.45 -0.59
N ILE A 158 -3.73 -2.12 -0.50
CA ILE A 158 -4.41 -1.96 0.79
C ILE A 158 -4.58 -3.34 1.42
N VAL A 159 -3.93 -3.58 2.56
CA VAL A 159 -3.92 -4.86 3.30
C VAL A 159 -4.99 -4.89 4.37
N ASP A 160 -5.27 -3.73 4.97
CA ASP A 160 -6.29 -3.57 5.99
C ASP A 160 -6.83 -2.15 5.97
N ALA A 161 -8.15 -2.03 6.00
CA ALA A 161 -8.85 -0.76 6.09
C ALA A 161 -10.14 -0.99 6.90
N PRO A 162 -10.45 -0.13 7.88
CA PRO A 162 -11.65 -0.26 8.73
C PRO A 162 -12.96 -0.15 7.95
N ILE A 163 -12.91 0.42 6.73
CA ILE A 163 -14.04 0.52 5.81
C ILE A 163 -13.69 -0.30 4.57
N SER A 164 -14.26 -1.51 4.42
CA SER A 164 -14.12 -2.37 3.22
C SER A 164 -15.33 -3.24 2.92
#